data_AF-A0A1M3TG71-F1
#
_entry.id   AF-A0A1M3TG71-F1
#
_cell.length_a   1.000
_cell.length_b   1.000
_cell.length_c   1.000
_cell.angle_alpha   90.00
_cell.angle_beta   90.00
_cell.angle_gamma   90.00
#
_symmetry.space_group_name_H-M   'P 1'
#
loop_
_entity.id
_entity.type
_entity.pdbx_description
1 polymer ?
#
loop_
_entity_poly.entity_id
_entity_poly.type
_entity_poly.pdbx_seq_one_letter_code
_entity_poly.pdbx_strand_id
1 'polypeptide(L)'
;MLSRYIALLLRGERQLPAGYADQARRDGAAEREYYCISPDVNSMVDYNAFMESVARRIGCETYMPLSCVIFFNLHILTVALVALRCCSTTLIPFSMSALLVLWVGTAITLCTLHDGLLIKWWLYPHWGVWYRYRGLLNALLARLRLRNSTVLDPLFITYLVWFIDLYPATALDTPVRTQCATICNGCAFP
;
A
#
# COMPACT_ATOMS: atom_id res chain seq x y z
N MET A 1 -0.37 18.13 4.50
CA MET A 1 -1.14 17.84 3.28
C MET A 1 -2.23 18.88 3.06
N LEU A 2 -3.20 19.03 3.96
CA LEU A 2 -4.29 20.00 3.84
C LEU A 2 -3.80 21.44 3.59
N SER A 3 -2.82 21.93 4.36
CA SER A 3 -2.21 23.25 4.17
C SER A 3 -1.63 23.46 2.76
N ARG A 4 -1.02 22.43 2.18
CA ARG A 4 -0.50 22.46 0.81
C ARG A 4 -1.63 22.57 -0.22
N TYR A 5 -2.74 21.85 -0.02
CA TYR A 5 -3.91 21.99 -0.90
C TYR A 5 -4.53 23.37 -0.80
N ILE A 6 -4.73 23.91 0.41
CA ILE A 6 -5.25 25.26 0.64
C ILE A 6 -4.37 26.31 -0.04
N ALA A 7 -3.04 26.21 0.08
CA ALA A 7 -2.13 27.12 -0.60
C ALA A 7 -2.29 27.08 -2.13
N LEU A 8 -2.53 25.90 -2.73
CA LEU A 8 -2.80 25.78 -4.17
C LEU A 8 -4.13 26.42 -4.58
N LEU A 9 -5.16 26.31 -3.72
CA LEU A 9 -6.45 26.99 -3.93
C LEU A 9 -6.28 28.52 -3.88
N LEU A 10 -5.58 29.02 -2.85
CA LEU A 10 -5.33 30.45 -2.68
C LEU A 10 -4.49 31.06 -3.80
N ARG A 11 -3.61 30.27 -4.44
CA ARG A 11 -2.82 30.68 -5.61
C ARG A 11 -3.58 30.53 -6.93
N GLY A 12 -4.79 29.97 -6.94
CA GLY A 12 -5.56 29.70 -8.16
C GLY A 12 -5.02 28.54 -9.01
N GLU A 13 -4.04 27.78 -8.54
CA GLU A 13 -3.48 26.61 -9.25
C GLU A 13 -4.42 25.38 -9.20
N ARG A 14 -5.36 25.39 -8.25
CA ARG A 14 -6.42 24.39 -8.08
C ARG A 14 -7.74 25.08 -7.77
N GLN A 15 -8.83 24.37 -7.98
CA GLN A 15 -10.17 24.81 -7.62
C GLN A 15 -10.84 23.77 -6.72
N LEU A 16 -11.84 24.22 -5.95
CA LEU A 16 -12.73 23.29 -5.26
C LEU A 16 -13.57 22.55 -6.30
N PRO A 17 -13.86 21.25 -6.10
CA PRO A 17 -14.79 20.54 -6.97
C PRO A 17 -16.18 21.16 -6.94
N ALA A 18 -16.91 21.01 -8.03
CA ALA A 18 -18.33 21.32 -8.05
C ALA A 18 -19.08 20.51 -6.98
N GLY A 19 -20.03 21.14 -6.29
CA GLY A 19 -20.84 20.48 -5.26
C GLY A 19 -20.06 20.08 -4.00
N TYR A 20 -18.93 20.73 -3.69
CA TYR A 20 -18.12 20.39 -2.50
C TYR A 20 -18.92 20.50 -1.19
N ALA A 21 -19.86 21.44 -1.09
CA ALA A 21 -20.74 21.57 0.08
C ALA A 21 -21.69 20.37 0.24
N ASP A 22 -22.25 19.86 -0.87
CA ASP A 22 -23.08 18.65 -0.86
C ASP A 22 -22.26 17.41 -0.52
N GLN A 23 -21.02 17.35 -0.99
CA GLN A 23 -20.10 16.27 -0.61
C GLN A 23 -19.79 16.32 0.89
N ALA A 24 -19.46 17.49 1.45
CA ALA A 24 -19.17 17.64 2.87
C ALA A 24 -20.36 17.23 3.77
N ARG A 25 -21.59 17.54 3.35
CA ARG A 25 -22.80 17.07 4.06
C ARG A 25 -22.93 15.55 4.04
N ARG A 26 -22.69 14.93 2.88
CA ARG A 26 -22.74 13.46 2.73
C ARG A 26 -21.65 12.78 3.55
N ASP A 27 -20.43 13.31 3.51
CA ASP A 27 -19.30 12.79 4.26
C ASP A 27 -19.54 12.89 5.77
N GLY A 28 -20.10 14.01 6.25
CA GLY A 28 -20.46 14.18 7.67
C GLY A 28 -21.59 13.25 8.13
N ALA A 29 -22.56 12.94 7.26
CA ALA A 29 -23.59 11.95 7.57
C ALA A 29 -22.99 10.54 7.66
N ALA A 30 -22.12 10.17 6.73
CA ALA A 30 -21.42 8.87 6.73
C ALA A 30 -20.46 8.72 7.92
N GLU A 31 -19.73 9.79 8.30
CA GLU A 31 -18.91 9.83 9.51
C GLU A 31 -19.75 9.52 10.76
N ARG A 32 -20.90 10.19 10.88
CA ARG A 32 -21.80 10.04 12.03
C ARG A 32 -22.30 8.61 12.17
N GLU A 33 -22.68 7.99 11.06
CA GLU A 33 -23.10 6.59 10.99
C GLU A 33 -21.96 5.64 11.34
N TYR A 34 -20.75 5.87 10.82
CA TYR A 34 -19.64 4.93 10.95
C TYR A 34 -19.01 4.93 12.35
N TYR A 35 -18.74 6.12 12.90
CA TYR A 35 -17.97 6.21 14.14
C TYR A 35 -18.85 6.17 15.39
N CYS A 36 -20.06 6.74 15.39
CA CYS A 36 -21.02 6.68 16.52
C CYS A 36 -20.45 6.99 17.93
N ILE A 37 -19.29 7.66 18.07
CA ILE A 37 -18.56 7.74 19.36
C ILE A 37 -19.18 8.79 20.31
N SER A 38 -19.57 9.95 19.78
CA SER A 38 -20.14 11.05 20.57
C SER A 38 -20.84 12.08 19.67
N PRO A 39 -21.99 12.67 20.10
CA PRO A 39 -22.70 13.70 19.33
C PRO A 39 -21.87 14.96 19.05
N ASP A 40 -20.84 15.21 19.85
CA ASP A 40 -20.01 16.42 19.80
C ASP A 40 -18.76 16.28 18.90
N VAL A 41 -18.48 15.09 18.38
CA VAL A 41 -17.33 14.85 17.49
C VAL A 41 -17.81 14.79 16.04
N ASN A 42 -17.47 15.84 15.27
CA ASN A 42 -17.97 16.09 13.90
C ASN A 42 -16.80 16.29 12.90
N SER A 43 -15.64 15.71 13.19
CA SER A 43 -14.40 15.98 12.45
C SER A 43 -13.50 14.74 12.33
N MET A 44 -14.02 13.56 12.61
CA MET A 44 -13.30 12.32 12.37
C MET A 44 -13.33 11.99 10.89
N VAL A 45 -12.19 11.50 10.42
CA VAL A 45 -12.02 11.06 9.03
C VAL A 45 -11.21 9.78 9.06
N ASP A 46 -11.50 8.88 8.13
CA ASP A 46 -10.57 7.81 7.80
C ASP A 46 -9.29 8.47 7.27
N TYR A 47 -8.21 8.36 8.04
CA TYR A 47 -6.94 9.00 7.73
C TYR A 47 -6.40 8.57 6.36
N ASN A 48 -6.51 7.29 6.00
CA ASN A 48 -5.94 6.76 4.77
C ASN A 48 -6.72 7.28 3.57
N ALA A 49 -8.05 7.14 3.60
CA ALA A 49 -8.93 7.64 2.54
C ALA A 49 -8.81 9.17 2.39
N PHE A 50 -8.74 9.89 3.51
CA PHE A 50 -8.54 11.34 3.54
C PHE A 50 -7.21 11.73 2.88
N MET A 51 -6.10 11.11 3.31
CA MET A 51 -4.76 11.45 2.80
C MET A 51 -4.64 11.18 1.30
N GLU A 52 -5.18 10.07 0.80
CA GLU A 52 -5.22 9.77 -0.63
C GLU A 52 -6.06 10.77 -1.41
N SER A 53 -7.25 11.11 -0.91
CA SER A 53 -8.13 12.09 -1.55
C SER A 53 -7.45 13.47 -1.68
N VAL A 54 -6.71 13.90 -0.64
CA VAL A 54 -5.97 15.16 -0.65
C VAL A 54 -4.74 15.06 -1.55
N ALA A 55 -4.05 13.91 -1.56
CA ALA A 55 -2.91 13.67 -2.45
C ALA A 55 -3.30 13.77 -3.93
N ARG A 56 -4.46 13.21 -4.32
CA ARG A 56 -5.01 13.31 -5.68
C ARG A 56 -5.28 14.76 -6.07
N ARG A 57 -5.89 15.55 -5.18
CA ARG A 57 -6.19 16.97 -5.42
C ARG A 57 -4.92 17.82 -5.57
N ILE A 58 -3.88 17.47 -4.82
CA ILE A 58 -2.57 18.12 -4.92
C ILE A 58 -1.80 17.65 -6.17
N GLY A 59 -2.03 16.41 -6.64
CA GLY A 59 -1.23 15.75 -7.68
C GLY A 59 0.08 15.18 -7.13
N CYS A 60 0.06 14.67 -5.90
CA CYS A 60 1.20 13.96 -5.28
C CYS A 60 0.80 12.57 -4.80
N GLU A 61 -0.04 11.90 -5.57
CA GLU A 61 -0.31 10.47 -5.40
C GLU A 61 1.00 9.69 -5.50
N THR A 62 1.04 8.61 -4.75
CA THR A 62 2.25 7.83 -4.52
C THR A 62 2.09 6.54 -5.30
N TYR A 63 2.98 6.33 -6.27
CA TYR A 63 2.99 5.14 -7.11
C TYR A 63 4.24 4.33 -6.81
N MET A 64 4.09 3.02 -6.73
CA MET A 64 5.25 2.14 -6.56
C MET A 64 6.00 2.02 -7.89
N PRO A 65 7.35 1.96 -7.90
CA PRO A 65 8.11 1.88 -9.14
C PRO A 65 7.81 0.56 -9.84
N LEU A 66 7.73 0.58 -11.17
CA LEU A 66 7.41 -0.61 -11.96
C LEU A 66 8.35 -1.79 -11.66
N SER A 67 9.62 -1.52 -11.39
CA SER A 67 10.58 -2.55 -10.99
C SER A 67 10.16 -3.29 -9.71
N CYS A 68 9.68 -2.58 -8.68
CA CYS A 68 9.16 -3.22 -7.46
C CYS A 68 7.95 -4.12 -7.77
N VAL A 69 7.05 -3.66 -8.64
CA VAL A 69 5.86 -4.43 -9.04
C VAL A 69 6.28 -5.70 -9.79
N ILE A 70 7.22 -5.59 -10.73
CA ILE A 70 7.74 -6.74 -11.48
C ILE A 70 8.37 -7.75 -10.53
N PHE A 71 9.28 -7.31 -9.65
CA PHE A 71 9.97 -8.22 -8.73
C PHE A 71 9.01 -8.86 -7.72
N PHE A 72 8.01 -8.12 -7.23
CA PHE A 72 6.97 -8.68 -6.37
C PHE A 72 6.22 -9.80 -7.08
N ASN A 73 5.74 -9.57 -8.30
CA ASN A 73 5.05 -10.60 -9.08
C ASN A 73 5.94 -11.82 -9.38
N LEU A 74 7.22 -11.59 -9.69
CA LEU A 74 8.19 -12.68 -9.86
C LEU A 74 8.36 -13.48 -8.58
N HIS A 75 8.39 -12.83 -7.41
CA HIS A 75 8.49 -13.53 -6.14
C HIS A 75 7.23 -14.36 -5.84
N ILE A 76 6.03 -13.80 -6.04
CA ILE A 76 4.79 -14.57 -5.87
C ILE A 76 4.73 -15.78 -6.83
N LEU A 77 5.24 -15.61 -8.07
CA LEU A 77 5.36 -16.72 -9.01
C LEU A 77 6.32 -17.80 -8.50
N THR A 78 7.47 -17.45 -7.91
CA THR A 78 8.42 -18.45 -7.39
C THR A 78 7.84 -19.20 -6.21
N VAL A 79 7.09 -18.53 -5.34
CA VAL A 79 6.34 -19.13 -4.23
C VAL A 79 5.32 -20.13 -4.75
N ALA A 80 4.51 -19.73 -5.74
CA ALA A 80 3.53 -20.61 -6.37
C ALA A 80 4.17 -21.84 -7.02
N LEU A 81 5.32 -21.68 -7.67
CA LEU A 81 6.07 -22.80 -8.25
C LEU A 81 6.64 -23.74 -7.19
N VAL A 82 7.15 -23.21 -6.07
CA VAL A 82 7.61 -24.03 -4.93
C VAL A 82 6.43 -24.80 -4.33
N ALA A 83 5.30 -24.14 -4.08
CA ALA A 83 4.09 -24.79 -3.56
C ALA A 83 3.58 -25.89 -4.50
N LEU A 84 3.50 -25.59 -5.80
CA LEU A 84 3.06 -26.56 -6.80
C LEU A 84 4.02 -27.75 -6.91
N ARG A 85 5.34 -27.53 -6.78
CA ARG A 85 6.34 -28.61 -6.75
C ARG A 85 6.19 -29.51 -5.51
N CYS A 86 5.83 -28.93 -4.37
CA CYS A 86 5.54 -29.68 -3.14
C CYS A 86 4.25 -30.52 -3.28
N CYS A 87 3.23 -30.01 -3.98
CA CYS A 87 1.99 -30.73 -4.24
C CYS A 87 2.10 -31.76 -5.37
N SER A 88 2.97 -31.55 -6.34
CA SER A 88 3.16 -32.44 -7.49
C SER A 88 4.57 -32.36 -8.07
N THR A 89 5.24 -33.50 -8.12
CA THR A 89 6.61 -33.63 -8.63
C THR A 89 6.70 -33.79 -10.14
N THR A 90 5.56 -33.91 -10.84
CA THR A 90 5.51 -34.19 -12.29
C THR A 90 5.18 -32.97 -13.15
N LEU A 91 4.57 -31.93 -12.56
CA LEU A 91 4.09 -30.75 -13.30
C LEU A 91 5.20 -29.74 -13.65
N ILE A 92 6.29 -29.71 -12.87
CA ILE A 92 7.35 -28.72 -13.02
C ILE A 92 8.67 -29.44 -13.33
N PRO A 93 9.37 -29.13 -14.44
CA PRO A 93 10.61 -29.80 -14.82
C PRO A 93 11.84 -29.35 -14.00
N PHE A 94 11.69 -28.32 -13.16
CA PHE A 94 12.76 -27.78 -12.32
C PHE A 94 12.94 -28.58 -11.02
N SER A 95 14.19 -28.72 -10.59
CA SER A 95 14.53 -29.32 -9.30
C SER A 95 14.12 -28.42 -8.14
N MET A 96 13.84 -29.04 -6.97
CA MET A 96 13.47 -28.29 -5.75
C MET A 96 14.57 -27.29 -5.35
N SER A 97 15.84 -27.69 -5.44
CA SER A 97 16.98 -26.82 -5.14
C SER A 97 17.04 -25.59 -6.05
N ALA A 98 16.75 -25.74 -7.35
CA ALA A 98 16.73 -24.62 -8.28
C ALA A 98 15.60 -23.62 -7.95
N LEU A 99 14.40 -24.13 -7.60
CA LEU A 99 13.27 -23.29 -7.19
C LEU A 99 13.55 -22.56 -5.88
N LEU A 100 14.19 -23.21 -4.90
CA LEU A 100 14.58 -22.58 -3.63
C LEU A 100 15.62 -21.48 -3.83
N VAL A 101 16.63 -21.69 -4.68
CA VAL A 101 17.62 -20.65 -5.01
C VAL A 101 16.93 -19.45 -5.66
N LEU A 102 15.99 -19.68 -6.57
CA LEU A 102 15.22 -18.63 -7.22
C LEU A 102 14.31 -17.88 -6.23
N TRP A 103 13.65 -18.59 -5.32
CA TRP A 103 12.84 -18.00 -4.25
C TRP A 103 13.69 -17.13 -3.31
N VAL A 104 14.82 -17.63 -2.81
CA VAL A 104 15.74 -16.85 -1.97
C VAL A 104 16.28 -15.64 -2.72
N GLY A 105 16.68 -15.80 -3.99
CA GLY A 105 17.19 -14.70 -4.80
C GLY A 105 16.14 -13.61 -5.04
N THR A 106 14.90 -13.98 -5.31
CA THR A 106 13.80 -13.02 -5.43
C THR A 106 13.49 -12.35 -4.09
N ALA A 107 13.46 -13.08 -2.97
CA ALA A 107 13.26 -12.53 -1.64
C ALA A 107 14.34 -11.50 -1.24
N ILE A 108 15.62 -11.82 -1.43
CA ILE A 108 16.74 -10.89 -1.19
C ILE A 108 16.59 -9.64 -2.06
N THR A 109 16.16 -9.82 -3.32
CA THR A 109 15.93 -8.69 -4.22
C THR A 109 14.80 -7.80 -3.69
N LEU A 110 13.67 -8.35 -3.22
CA LEU A 110 12.61 -7.55 -2.60
C LEU A 110 13.10 -6.77 -1.37
N CYS A 111 14.03 -7.33 -0.60
CA CYS A 111 14.59 -6.69 0.59
C CYS A 111 15.57 -5.55 0.27
N THR A 112 16.24 -5.61 -0.88
CA THR A 112 17.36 -4.71 -1.21
C THR A 112 17.02 -3.72 -2.32
N LEU A 113 16.03 -4.02 -3.16
CA LEU A 113 15.59 -3.18 -4.25
C LEU A 113 15.14 -1.81 -3.73
N HIS A 114 15.72 -0.74 -4.30
CA HIS A 114 15.49 0.64 -3.91
C HIS A 114 15.65 0.86 -2.39
N ASP A 115 16.73 0.34 -1.80
CA ASP A 115 17.03 0.45 -0.36
C ASP A 115 15.94 -0.14 0.57
N GLY A 116 15.27 -1.21 0.11
CA GLY A 116 14.21 -1.87 0.86
C GLY A 116 12.89 -1.12 0.85
N LEU A 117 12.67 -0.31 -0.19
CA LEU A 117 11.44 0.44 -0.42
C LEU A 117 10.20 -0.47 -0.34
N LEU A 118 10.22 -1.63 -1.00
CA LEU A 118 9.07 -2.52 -1.08
C LEU A 118 8.64 -3.01 0.32
N ILE A 119 9.60 -3.42 1.15
CA ILE A 119 9.31 -3.85 2.53
C ILE A 119 8.69 -2.70 3.31
N LYS A 120 9.23 -1.49 3.19
CA LYS A 120 8.71 -0.32 3.91
C LYS A 120 7.35 0.10 3.41
N TRP A 121 7.11 -0.03 2.12
CA TRP A 121 5.82 0.23 1.52
C TRP A 121 4.77 -0.76 2.04
N TRP A 122 5.14 -2.03 2.18
CA TRP A 122 4.27 -3.06 2.73
C TRP A 122 3.99 -2.86 4.22
N LEU A 123 5.01 -2.53 5.02
CA LEU A 123 4.87 -2.30 6.46
C LEU A 123 4.19 -0.97 6.80
N TYR A 124 4.39 0.05 5.96
CA TYR A 124 3.91 1.41 6.18
C TYR A 124 3.31 1.99 4.89
N PRO A 125 2.20 1.44 4.38
CA PRO A 125 1.61 1.85 3.09
C PRO A 125 1.18 3.31 3.05
N HIS A 126 0.83 3.90 4.21
CA HIS A 126 0.32 5.26 4.32
C HIS A 126 1.27 6.21 5.06
N TRP A 127 2.57 5.93 5.03
CA TRP A 127 3.56 6.82 5.66
C TRP A 127 3.51 8.22 5.03
N GLY A 128 3.32 9.26 5.86
CA GLY A 128 3.20 10.64 5.39
C GLY A 128 4.36 11.14 4.53
N VAL A 129 5.53 10.49 4.64
CA VAL A 129 6.73 10.77 3.83
C VAL A 129 6.49 10.47 2.34
N TRP A 130 5.67 9.46 2.01
CA TRP A 130 5.39 9.10 0.61
C TRP A 130 4.81 10.27 -0.17
N TYR A 131 3.90 11.04 0.43
CA TYR A 131 3.21 12.17 -0.22
C TYR A 131 4.06 13.44 -0.37
N ARG A 132 5.30 13.47 0.13
CA ARG A 132 6.18 14.64 0.02
C ARG A 132 6.69 14.87 -1.40
N TYR A 133 6.79 13.83 -2.20
CA TYR A 133 7.35 13.90 -3.55
C TYR A 133 6.23 13.69 -4.58
N ARG A 134 6.15 14.58 -5.58
CA ARG A 134 5.07 14.67 -6.58
C ARG A 134 5.02 13.44 -7.50
N GLY A 135 4.65 12.26 -7.00
CA GLY A 135 4.68 11.00 -7.75
C GLY A 135 6.09 10.50 -8.11
N LEU A 136 7.14 11.29 -7.88
CA LEU A 136 8.52 10.95 -8.21
C LEU A 136 9.22 10.29 -7.01
N LEU A 137 8.84 9.04 -6.74
CA LEU A 137 9.47 8.21 -5.70
C LEU A 137 11.00 8.11 -5.89
N ASN A 138 11.48 8.22 -7.14
CA ASN A 138 12.91 8.29 -7.47
C ASN A 138 13.65 9.47 -6.81
N ALA A 139 13.03 10.64 -6.66
CA ALA A 139 13.64 11.78 -5.97
C ALA A 139 13.72 11.59 -4.45
N LEU A 140 12.81 10.79 -3.89
CA LEU A 140 12.82 10.39 -2.48
C LEU A 140 13.95 9.37 -2.25
N LEU A 141 14.03 8.34 -3.11
CA LEU A 141 15.09 7.32 -3.09
C LEU A 141 16.50 7.92 -3.23
N ALA A 142 16.64 8.99 -4.01
CA ALA A 142 17.93 9.67 -4.15
C ALA A 142 18.39 10.46 -2.91
N ARG A 143 17.47 10.79 -1.98
CA ARG A 143 17.75 11.70 -0.84
C ARG A 143 17.64 11.04 0.53
N LEU A 144 16.80 10.03 0.65
CA LEU A 144 16.54 9.33 1.91
C LEU A 144 17.10 7.91 1.79
N ARG A 145 18.11 7.61 2.62
CA ARG A 145 18.53 6.23 2.84
C ARG A 145 17.44 5.51 3.60
N LEU A 146 16.52 4.92 2.87
CA LEU A 146 15.39 4.20 3.44
C LEU A 146 15.90 3.16 4.43
N ARG A 147 16.91 2.36 4.10
CA ARG A 147 17.49 1.34 4.99
C ARG A 147 17.74 1.78 6.44
N ASN A 148 18.07 3.05 6.69
CA ASN A 148 18.36 3.56 8.03
C ASN A 148 17.11 3.97 8.84
N SER A 149 15.94 4.06 8.19
CA SER A 149 14.71 4.52 8.84
C SER A 149 13.88 3.42 9.50
N THR A 150 14.29 2.15 9.37
CA THR A 150 13.63 1.01 10.02
C THR A 150 14.68 -0.02 10.36
N VAL A 151 14.79 -0.39 11.63
CA VAL A 151 15.61 -1.53 12.06
C VAL A 151 14.84 -2.78 11.67
N LEU A 152 15.20 -3.37 10.53
CA LEU A 152 14.66 -4.66 10.10
C LEU A 152 15.54 -5.76 10.71
N ASP A 153 15.06 -6.38 11.78
CA ASP A 153 15.69 -7.54 12.41
C ASP A 153 15.70 -8.72 11.39
N PRO A 154 16.82 -9.44 11.21
CA PRO A 154 16.87 -10.66 10.40
C PRO A 154 15.75 -11.68 10.68
N LEU A 155 15.34 -11.84 11.95
CA LEU A 155 14.19 -12.69 12.33
C LEU A 155 12.88 -12.15 11.76
N PHE A 156 12.69 -10.84 11.85
CA PHE A 156 11.52 -10.16 11.29
C PHE A 156 11.50 -10.26 9.76
N ILE A 157 12.63 -10.10 9.07
CA ILE A 157 12.73 -10.27 7.61
C ILE A 157 12.38 -11.70 7.21
N THR A 158 12.86 -12.69 7.95
CA THR A 158 12.58 -14.11 7.67
C THR A 158 11.09 -14.42 7.84
N TYR A 159 10.47 -13.89 8.90
CA TYR A 159 9.02 -13.97 9.12
C TYR A 159 8.24 -13.28 8.00
N LEU A 160 8.70 -12.10 7.57
CA LEU A 160 8.06 -11.29 6.54
C LEU A 160 8.05 -11.99 5.17
N VAL A 161 9.19 -12.57 4.78
CA VAL A 161 9.32 -13.35 3.54
C VAL A 161 8.43 -14.60 3.56
N TRP A 162 8.25 -15.23 4.72
CA TRP A 162 7.30 -16.35 4.87
C TRP A 162 5.83 -15.92 4.87
N PHE A 163 5.50 -14.71 5.33
CA PHE A 163 4.12 -14.23 5.43
C PHE A 163 3.60 -13.56 4.14
N ILE A 164 4.50 -13.06 3.29
CA ILE A 164 4.18 -12.56 1.94
C ILE A 164 3.49 -13.65 1.09
N ASP A 165 3.71 -14.91 1.42
CA ASP A 165 3.16 -16.08 0.71
C ASP A 165 1.66 -16.34 0.99
N LEU A 166 1.05 -15.63 1.96
CA LEU A 166 -0.33 -15.85 2.42
C LEU A 166 -1.34 -14.78 1.96
N TYR A 167 -0.92 -13.72 1.25
CA TYR A 167 -1.81 -12.64 0.82
C TYR A 167 -1.90 -12.54 -0.72
N PRO A 168 -3.07 -12.80 -1.34
CA PRO A 168 -3.23 -12.64 -2.78
C PRO A 168 -3.13 -11.16 -3.22
N ALA A 169 -2.53 -10.95 -4.40
CA ALA A 169 -2.24 -9.65 -5.03
C ALA A 169 -3.48 -8.76 -5.29
N THR A 170 -4.70 -9.24 -5.04
CA THR A 170 -5.94 -8.48 -5.19
C THR A 170 -6.03 -7.25 -4.27
N ALA A 171 -5.15 -7.10 -3.28
CA ALA A 171 -5.09 -5.91 -2.43
C ALA A 171 -4.21 -4.76 -2.99
N LEU A 172 -3.44 -4.99 -4.05
CA LEU A 172 -2.50 -4.00 -4.61
C LEU A 172 -3.07 -3.17 -5.77
N ASP A 173 -4.12 -3.64 -6.45
CA ASP A 173 -4.74 -2.99 -7.61
C ASP A 173 -6.20 -2.53 -7.39
N THR A 174 -6.82 -2.82 -6.24
CA THR A 174 -8.19 -2.41 -5.97
C THR A 174 -8.26 -1.02 -5.34
N PRO A 175 -8.99 -0.04 -5.90
CA PRO A 175 -9.46 1.07 -5.09
C PRO A 175 -10.26 0.51 -3.92
N VAL A 176 -10.03 1.05 -2.71
CA VAL A 176 -10.56 0.61 -1.39
C VAL A 176 -12.08 0.34 -1.34
N ARG A 177 -12.84 0.76 -2.35
CA ARG A 177 -14.28 0.52 -2.46
C ARG A 177 -14.68 -0.97 -2.38
N THR A 178 -13.81 -1.90 -2.77
CA THR A 178 -14.09 -3.35 -2.69
C THR A 178 -13.53 -4.05 -1.46
N GLN A 179 -12.56 -3.47 -0.73
CA GLN A 179 -12.08 -4.05 0.53
C GLN A 179 -13.12 -3.92 1.66
N CYS A 180 -13.96 -2.87 1.63
CA CYS A 180 -15.07 -2.75 2.58
C CYS A 180 -16.19 -3.78 2.35
N ALA A 181 -16.45 -4.21 1.11
CA ALA A 181 -17.54 -5.15 0.81
C ALA A 181 -17.25 -6.58 1.32
N THR A 182 -15.98 -7.02 1.26
CA THR A 182 -15.60 -8.38 1.69
C THR A 182 -15.48 -8.51 3.21
N ILE A 183 -15.14 -7.42 3.91
CA ILE A 183 -15.11 -7.39 5.39
C ILE A 183 -16.53 -7.26 5.97
N CYS A 184 -17.42 -6.50 5.31
CA CYS A 184 -18.81 -6.35 5.79
C CYS A 184 -19.71 -7.58 5.53
N ASN A 185 -19.44 -8.40 4.52
CA ASN A 185 -20.23 -9.63 4.28
C ASN A 185 -19.92 -10.78 5.28
N GLY A 186 -18.93 -10.62 6.16
CA GLY A 186 -18.60 -11.57 7.22
C GLY A 186 -19.10 -11.19 8.61
N CYS A 187 -19.63 -9.97 8.79
CA CYS A 187 -20.17 -9.50 10.06
C CYS A 187 -21.69 -9.35 9.95
N ALA A 188 -22.37 -10.45 9.60
CA ALA A 188 -23.70 -10.67 10.15
C ALA A 188 -23.51 -11.16 11.59
N PHE A 189 -23.68 -10.28 12.56
CA PHE A 189 -23.99 -10.68 13.93
C PHE A 189 -25.35 -10.08 14.32
N PRO A 190 -26.19 -10.85 15.03
CA PRO A 190 -27.59 -10.56 15.34
C PRO A 190 -27.79 -9.34 16.22
#